data_AF-A0A4P9TKZ8-F1
#
_entry.id   AF-A0A4P9TKZ8-F1
#
_cell.length_a   1.000
_cell.length_b   1.000
_cell.length_c   1.000
_cell.angle_alpha   90.00
_cell.angle_beta   90.00
_cell.angle_gamma   90.00
#
_symmetry.space_group_name_H-M   'P 1'
#
loop_
_entity.id
_entity.type
_entity.pdbx_description
1 polymer ?
#
loop_
_entity_poly.entity_id
_entity_poly.type
_entity_poly.pdbx_seq_one_letter_code
_entity_poly.pdbx_strand_id
1 'polypeptide(L)'
;MTRSLEYGETWVYESLLGTIPGVRVSSRTAIGIQFLGFEAAIIAVAAAYDLWGAVVPGTVAVAVATIGSWLMLRFSRSVRELPTPTAYRRLLFGSSIDVVLGVLAFVVLVTYLFVIDPRGSNADSSLLTELFGAEPPALAVGLALLVLWDVVYRIGTCWWASVVGLWRAITYAFGPETTRAYQRIDAINIGFAAVQLLLVPLVAGDTVLLVAVAGHVVAVLIVATLSVVWQGRQKASRTGPFDHR
;
A
#
# COMPACT_ATOMS: atom_id res chain seq x y z
N MET A 1 -22.07 -7.01 27.05
CA MET A 1 -20.99 -7.94 26.67
C MET A 1 -20.35 -7.45 25.38
N THR A 2 -19.37 -6.56 25.49
CA THR A 2 -18.65 -5.95 24.37
C THR A 2 -17.33 -6.69 24.20
N ARG A 3 -17.15 -7.38 23.06
CA ARG A 3 -15.89 -8.03 22.69
C ARG A 3 -14.76 -7.00 22.73
N SER A 4 -13.81 -7.20 23.63
CA SER A 4 -12.46 -6.64 23.49
C SER A 4 -11.87 -7.15 22.18
N LEU A 5 -11.42 -6.24 21.31
CA LEU A 5 -10.65 -6.60 20.12
C LEU A 5 -9.32 -7.20 20.60
N GLU A 6 -9.12 -8.49 20.31
CA GLU A 6 -7.87 -9.19 20.64
C GLU A 6 -6.70 -8.66 19.79
N TYR A 7 -5.55 -8.52 20.44
CA TYR A 7 -4.28 -8.19 19.80
C TYR A 7 -3.93 -9.29 18.79
N GLY A 8 -3.83 -8.95 17.49
CA GLY A 8 -3.61 -9.91 16.40
C GLY A 8 -4.69 -9.96 15.31
N GLU A 9 -5.81 -9.23 15.47
CA GLU A 9 -6.89 -9.12 14.47
C GLU A 9 -6.96 -7.75 13.79
N THR A 10 -5.96 -6.88 13.97
CA THR A 10 -5.96 -5.49 13.51
C THR A 10 -4.56 -5.09 13.03
N TRP A 11 -4.47 -4.23 12.03
CA TRP A 11 -3.19 -3.72 11.53
C TRP A 11 -2.52 -2.88 12.62
N VAL A 12 -1.18 -2.77 12.63
CA VAL A 12 -0.44 -2.01 13.65
C VAL A 12 -0.91 -0.55 13.76
N TYR A 13 -1.35 0.07 12.66
CA TYR A 13 -1.98 1.40 12.67
C TYR A 13 -3.31 1.45 13.46
N GLU A 14 -4.11 0.39 13.40
CA GLU A 14 -5.35 0.27 14.16
C GLU A 14 -5.08 0.07 15.67
N SER A 15 -3.95 -0.57 16.03
CA SER A 15 -3.55 -0.72 17.44
C SER A 15 -2.99 0.59 18.03
N LEU A 16 -2.31 1.42 17.24
CA LEU A 16 -1.78 2.73 17.66
C LEU A 16 -2.87 3.81 17.82
N LEU A 17 -3.99 3.71 17.09
CA LEU A 17 -5.13 4.61 17.26
C LEU A 17 -6.11 4.15 18.35
N GLY A 18 -6.13 2.84 18.66
CA GLY A 18 -6.96 2.27 19.72
C GLY A 18 -6.49 2.61 21.15
N THR A 19 -5.31 3.19 21.31
CA THR A 19 -4.70 3.50 22.61
C THR A 19 -4.97 4.92 23.12
N ILE A 20 -5.57 5.82 22.32
CA ILE A 20 -5.96 7.16 22.77
C ILE A 20 -7.37 7.09 23.39
N PRO A 21 -7.52 7.18 24.73
CA PRO A 21 -8.82 7.05 25.38
C PRO A 21 -9.74 8.20 24.95
N GLY A 22 -10.94 7.87 24.45
CA GLY A 22 -12.00 8.85 24.17
C GLY A 22 -12.11 9.38 22.75
N VAL A 23 -11.16 9.08 21.85
CA VAL A 23 -11.19 9.60 20.47
C VAL A 23 -11.65 8.51 19.50
N ARG A 24 -12.96 8.40 19.25
CA ARG A 24 -13.52 7.54 18.19
C ARG A 24 -13.58 8.29 16.87
N VAL A 25 -12.44 8.41 16.19
CA VAL A 25 -12.38 8.99 14.84
C VAL A 25 -12.92 7.98 13.83
N SER A 26 -13.87 8.37 12.99
CA SER A 26 -14.30 7.49 11.89
C SER A 26 -13.15 7.27 10.91
N SER A 27 -13.07 6.09 10.28
CA SER A 27 -12.04 5.80 9.27
C SER A 27 -11.91 6.89 8.19
N ARG A 28 -13.03 7.49 7.78
CA ARG A 28 -13.04 8.59 6.80
C ARG A 28 -12.44 9.87 7.36
N THR A 29 -12.76 10.19 8.61
CA THR A 29 -12.22 11.36 9.30
C THR A 29 -10.71 11.22 9.52
N ALA A 30 -10.23 10.02 9.89
CA ALA A 30 -8.80 9.76 10.06
C ALA A 30 -8.02 9.97 8.75
N ILE A 31 -8.53 9.44 7.63
CA ILE A 31 -7.94 9.65 6.29
C ILE A 31 -7.96 11.14 5.91
N GLY A 32 -9.07 11.84 6.16
CA GLY A 32 -9.17 13.27 5.87
C GLY A 32 -8.18 14.11 6.67
N ILE A 33 -8.02 13.81 7.96
CA ILE A 33 -7.03 14.47 8.83
C ILE A 33 -5.61 14.16 8.35
N GLN A 34 -5.32 12.91 7.99
CA GLN A 34 -4.01 12.52 7.45
C GLN A 34 -3.67 13.33 6.19
N PHE A 35 -4.59 13.34 5.22
CA PHE A 35 -4.40 14.07 3.96
C PHE A 35 -4.17 15.56 4.23
N LEU A 36 -5.07 16.21 4.95
CA LEU A 36 -4.97 17.65 5.24
C LEU A 36 -3.72 17.99 6.07
N GLY A 37 -3.33 17.12 7.00
CA GLY A 37 -2.13 17.30 7.81
C GLY A 37 -0.85 17.27 6.98
N PHE A 38 -0.72 16.29 6.07
CA PHE A 38 0.43 16.22 5.17
C PHE A 38 0.44 17.36 4.14
N GLU A 39 -0.69 17.67 3.51
CA GLU A 39 -0.77 18.79 2.56
C GLU A 39 -0.42 20.12 3.25
N ALA A 40 -0.96 20.39 4.45
CA ALA A 40 -0.63 21.60 5.20
C ALA A 40 0.86 21.65 5.56
N ALA A 41 1.45 20.52 5.96
CA ALA A 41 2.89 20.45 6.26
C ALA A 41 3.75 20.70 5.02
N ILE A 42 3.38 20.12 3.86
CA ILE A 42 4.09 20.34 2.58
C ILE A 42 4.04 21.82 2.20
N ILE A 43 2.85 22.44 2.23
CA ILE A 43 2.70 23.86 1.88
C ILE A 43 3.45 24.76 2.87
N ALA A 44 3.40 24.47 4.16
CA ALA A 44 4.12 25.24 5.17
C ALA A 44 5.64 25.16 4.99
N VAL A 45 6.18 23.96 4.74
CA VAL A 45 7.61 23.77 4.46
C VAL A 45 8.01 24.43 3.15
N ALA A 46 7.21 24.29 2.09
CA ALA A 46 7.46 24.93 0.80
C ALA A 46 7.50 26.45 0.93
N ALA A 47 6.56 27.04 1.66
CA ALA A 47 6.55 28.48 1.93
C ALA A 47 7.73 28.95 2.80
N ALA A 48 8.15 28.13 3.77
CA ALA A 48 9.24 28.49 4.69
C ALA A 48 10.64 28.43 4.04
N TYR A 49 10.84 27.52 3.09
CA TYR A 49 12.15 27.25 2.47
C TYR A 49 12.21 27.53 0.96
N ASP A 50 11.15 28.13 0.39
CA ASP A 50 11.01 28.40 -1.05
C ASP A 50 11.09 27.13 -1.95
N LEU A 51 10.45 26.05 -1.50
CA LEU A 51 10.48 24.72 -2.13
C LEU A 51 9.20 24.41 -2.94
N TRP A 52 8.69 25.37 -3.69
CA TRP A 52 7.42 25.22 -4.43
C TRP A 52 7.46 24.09 -5.48
N GLY A 53 8.63 23.79 -6.03
CA GLY A 53 8.83 22.66 -6.96
C GLY A 53 8.53 21.29 -6.33
N ALA A 54 8.70 21.15 -5.02
CA ALA A 54 8.45 19.91 -4.29
C ALA A 54 6.97 19.71 -3.90
N VAL A 55 6.12 20.73 -4.06
CA VAL A 55 4.70 20.65 -3.68
C VAL A 55 3.97 19.61 -4.53
N VAL A 56 4.10 19.66 -5.86
CA VAL A 56 3.40 18.71 -6.74
C VAL A 56 3.85 17.26 -6.50
N PRO A 57 5.16 16.93 -6.47
CA PRO A 57 5.63 15.60 -6.11
C PRO A 57 5.13 15.13 -4.74
N GLY A 58 5.18 16.02 -3.74
CA GLY A 58 4.70 15.74 -2.38
C GLY A 58 3.20 15.42 -2.35
N THR A 59 2.38 16.27 -2.96
CA THR A 59 0.91 16.08 -3.04
C THR A 59 0.54 14.79 -3.77
N VAL A 60 1.25 14.45 -4.86
CA VAL A 60 1.03 13.18 -5.57
C VAL A 60 1.35 11.99 -4.66
N ALA A 61 2.46 12.02 -3.93
CA ALA A 61 2.83 10.96 -3.00
C ALA A 61 1.80 10.82 -1.87
N VAL A 62 1.35 11.94 -1.29
CA VAL A 62 0.29 11.97 -0.26
C VAL A 62 -1.04 11.45 -0.80
N ALA A 63 -1.41 11.80 -2.03
CA ALA A 63 -2.62 11.31 -2.67
C ALA A 63 -2.58 9.79 -2.90
N VAL A 64 -1.46 9.27 -3.44
CA VAL A 64 -1.24 7.82 -3.62
C VAL A 64 -1.37 7.10 -2.28
N ALA A 65 -0.70 7.62 -1.26
CA ALA A 65 -0.82 7.08 0.08
C ALA A 65 -2.28 7.10 0.51
N THR A 66 -2.92 8.26 0.60
CA THR A 66 -4.32 8.46 1.03
C THR A 66 -5.31 7.51 0.35
N ILE A 67 -5.21 7.34 -0.98
CA ILE A 67 -6.05 6.39 -1.73
C ILE A 67 -5.76 4.96 -1.29
N GLY A 68 -4.49 4.59 -1.08
CA GLY A 68 -4.09 3.31 -0.48
C GLY A 68 -4.74 3.04 0.88
N SER A 69 -4.82 4.03 1.79
CA SER A 69 -5.52 3.86 3.09
C SER A 69 -6.96 3.49 2.87
N TRP A 70 -7.62 4.24 1.99
CA TRP A 70 -9.03 4.04 1.71
C TRP A 70 -9.29 2.64 1.12
N LEU A 71 -8.46 2.21 0.15
CA LEU A 71 -8.55 0.90 -0.47
C LEU A 71 -8.26 -0.23 0.52
N MET A 72 -7.25 -0.09 1.39
CA MET A 72 -6.96 -1.08 2.44
C MET A 72 -8.09 -1.21 3.46
N LEU A 73 -8.71 -0.10 3.88
CA LEU A 73 -9.88 -0.14 4.77
C LEU A 73 -11.10 -0.74 4.09
N ARG A 74 -11.27 -0.51 2.77
CA ARG A 74 -12.31 -1.17 1.98
C ARG A 74 -12.03 -2.66 1.87
N PHE A 75 -10.79 -3.05 1.59
CA PHE A 75 -10.33 -4.43 1.49
C PHE A 75 -10.54 -5.18 2.81
N SER A 76 -10.04 -4.65 3.94
CA SER A 76 -10.15 -5.29 5.25
C SER A 76 -11.60 -5.52 5.66
N ARG A 77 -12.47 -4.51 5.50
CA ARG A 77 -13.92 -4.66 5.76
C ARG A 77 -14.55 -5.75 4.91
N SER A 78 -14.25 -5.75 3.60
CA SER A 78 -14.79 -6.74 2.68
C SER A 78 -14.36 -8.16 3.04
N VAL A 79 -13.11 -8.36 3.45
CA VAL A 79 -12.62 -9.68 3.88
C VAL A 79 -13.32 -10.12 5.16
N ARG A 80 -13.46 -9.23 6.15
CA ARG A 80 -14.10 -9.57 7.45
C ARG A 80 -15.59 -9.89 7.32
N GLU A 81 -16.27 -9.37 6.31
CA GLU A 81 -17.69 -9.65 6.01
C GLU A 81 -17.90 -11.01 5.32
N LEU A 82 -16.86 -11.63 4.78
CA LEU A 82 -16.95 -12.91 4.09
C LEU A 82 -16.70 -14.09 5.04
N PRO A 83 -17.20 -15.30 4.69
CA PRO A 83 -16.84 -16.54 5.38
C PRO A 83 -15.36 -16.85 5.08
N THR A 84 -14.48 -16.26 5.87
CA THR A 84 -13.03 -16.33 5.67
C THR A 84 -12.39 -17.47 6.45
N PRO A 85 -11.63 -18.37 5.79
CA PRO A 85 -10.82 -19.36 6.48
C PRO A 85 -9.90 -18.70 7.51
N THR A 86 -9.84 -19.26 8.71
CA THR A 86 -9.07 -18.70 9.83
C THR A 86 -7.58 -18.57 9.51
N ALA A 87 -7.00 -19.53 8.80
CA ALA A 87 -5.60 -19.47 8.36
C ALA A 87 -5.35 -18.30 7.40
N TYR A 88 -6.25 -18.04 6.44
CA TYR A 88 -6.16 -16.87 5.56
C TYR A 88 -6.25 -15.57 6.35
N ARG A 89 -7.20 -15.46 7.30
CA ARG A 89 -7.34 -14.27 8.16
C ARG A 89 -6.07 -13.99 8.96
N ARG A 90 -5.50 -15.02 9.60
CA ARG A 90 -4.28 -14.90 10.42
C ARG A 90 -3.06 -14.52 9.59
N LEU A 91 -2.89 -15.11 8.41
CA LEU A 91 -1.77 -14.80 7.53
C LEU A 91 -1.85 -13.35 7.03
N LEU A 92 -3.07 -12.90 6.68
CA LEU A 92 -3.33 -11.57 6.13
C LEU A 92 -3.21 -10.45 7.17
N PHE A 93 -3.71 -10.65 8.40
CA PHE A 93 -3.78 -9.58 9.41
C PHE A 93 -2.84 -9.78 10.61
N GLY A 94 -2.41 -11.01 10.90
CA GLY A 94 -1.70 -11.35 12.15
C GLY A 94 -0.21 -11.63 11.99
N SER A 95 0.34 -11.59 10.76
CA SER A 95 1.73 -11.99 10.52
C SER A 95 2.74 -10.84 10.63
N SER A 96 2.30 -9.58 10.67
CA SER A 96 3.14 -8.37 10.60
C SER A 96 4.12 -8.33 9.41
N ILE A 97 3.97 -9.24 8.44
CA ILE A 97 4.87 -9.37 7.30
C ILE A 97 4.78 -8.14 6.40
N ASP A 98 3.60 -7.53 6.30
CA ASP A 98 3.37 -6.25 5.62
C ASP A 98 4.28 -5.15 6.17
N VAL A 99 4.40 -5.04 7.50
CA VAL A 99 5.25 -4.06 8.17
C VAL A 99 6.71 -4.36 7.89
N VAL A 100 7.13 -5.63 8.01
CA VAL A 100 8.51 -6.04 7.72
C VAL A 100 8.90 -5.71 6.29
N LEU A 101 8.03 -6.03 5.31
CA LEU A 101 8.26 -5.70 3.90
C LEU A 101 8.32 -4.19 3.68
N GLY A 102 7.44 -3.42 4.33
CA GLY A 102 7.46 -1.96 4.30
C GLY A 102 8.77 -1.38 4.86
N VAL A 103 9.24 -1.87 6.02
CA VAL A 103 10.52 -1.47 6.63
C VAL A 103 11.69 -1.79 5.70
N LEU A 104 11.77 -3.01 5.18
CA LEU A 104 12.87 -3.40 4.30
C LEU A 104 12.88 -2.55 3.03
N ALA A 105 11.72 -2.35 2.40
CA ALA A 105 11.61 -1.51 1.21
C ALA A 105 11.97 -0.05 1.51
N PHE A 106 11.58 0.48 2.67
CA PHE A 106 11.93 1.85 3.06
C PHE A 106 13.43 2.00 3.35
N VAL A 107 14.06 1.03 4.03
CA VAL A 107 15.51 1.01 4.25
C VAL A 107 16.26 0.97 2.92
N VAL A 108 15.80 0.16 1.97
CA VAL A 108 16.36 0.12 0.60
C VAL A 108 16.18 1.47 -0.10
N LEU A 109 15.01 2.11 0.00
CA LEU A 109 14.76 3.43 -0.58
C LEU A 109 15.65 4.51 0.02
N VAL A 110 15.79 4.56 1.35
CA VAL A 110 16.70 5.50 2.03
C VAL A 110 18.14 5.25 1.59
N THR A 111 18.56 3.98 1.54
CA THR A 111 19.89 3.63 1.04
C THR A 111 20.07 4.10 -0.40
N TYR A 112 19.05 3.95 -1.25
CA TYR A 112 19.08 4.43 -2.61
C TYR A 112 19.28 5.96 -2.66
N LEU A 113 18.40 6.72 -2.01
CA LEU A 113 18.37 8.20 -2.04
C LEU A 113 19.64 8.85 -1.48
N PHE A 114 20.27 8.25 -0.47
CA PHE A 114 21.42 8.87 0.21
C PHE A 114 22.78 8.25 -0.15
N VAL A 115 22.80 7.05 -0.73
CA VAL A 115 24.05 6.33 -0.99
C VAL A 115 24.23 5.99 -2.46
N ILE A 116 23.18 5.55 -3.16
CA ILE A 116 23.30 5.06 -4.54
C ILE A 116 23.13 6.20 -5.52
N ASP A 117 22.02 6.94 -5.43
CA ASP A 117 21.69 8.05 -6.32
C ASP A 117 22.77 9.15 -6.31
N PRO A 118 23.28 9.61 -5.14
CA PRO A 118 24.33 10.63 -5.11
C PRO A 118 25.69 10.15 -5.65
N ARG A 119 25.92 8.84 -5.82
CA ARG A 119 27.16 8.28 -6.38
C ARG A 119 27.11 8.12 -7.90
N GLY A 120 25.95 8.33 -8.52
CA GLY A 120 25.78 8.22 -9.96
C GLY A 120 26.65 9.22 -10.74
N SER A 121 26.74 9.00 -12.06
CA SER A 121 27.57 9.80 -12.99
C SER A 121 27.26 11.31 -12.99
N ASN A 122 26.13 11.72 -12.41
CA ASN A 122 25.66 13.09 -12.30
C ASN A 122 25.29 13.39 -10.83
N ALA A 123 26.26 13.45 -9.92
CA ALA A 123 26.02 13.73 -8.49
C ALA A 123 25.27 15.05 -8.24
N ASP A 124 25.42 16.05 -9.14
CA ASP A 124 24.72 17.34 -9.08
C ASP A 124 23.23 17.25 -9.48
N SER A 125 22.77 16.12 -10.01
CA SER A 125 21.38 15.85 -10.39
C SER A 125 20.75 14.72 -9.57
N SER A 126 21.18 14.53 -8.31
CA SER A 126 20.51 13.58 -7.42
C SER A 126 19.07 14.03 -7.16
N LEU A 127 18.15 13.08 -6.97
CA LEU A 127 16.72 13.34 -6.80
C LEU A 127 16.44 14.27 -5.61
N LEU A 128 17.21 14.14 -4.52
CA LEU A 128 17.12 15.06 -3.38
C LEU A 128 17.65 16.46 -3.72
N THR A 129 18.72 16.56 -4.51
CA THR A 129 19.26 17.84 -4.97
C THR A 129 18.28 18.55 -5.90
N GLU A 130 17.60 17.82 -6.78
CA GLU A 130 16.60 18.37 -7.70
C GLU A 130 15.35 18.88 -6.96
N LEU A 131 14.91 18.17 -5.92
CA LEU A 131 13.73 18.53 -5.13
C LEU A 131 13.99 19.66 -4.13
N PHE A 132 15.18 19.69 -3.52
CA PHE A 132 15.43 20.49 -2.33
C PHE A 132 16.67 21.39 -2.43
N GLY A 133 17.42 21.32 -3.53
CA GLY A 133 18.70 22.02 -3.70
C GLY A 133 19.88 21.29 -3.09
N ALA A 134 21.09 21.83 -3.30
CA ALA A 134 22.35 21.23 -2.85
C ALA A 134 22.51 21.15 -1.32
N GLU A 135 21.86 22.06 -0.59
CA GLU A 135 21.83 22.08 0.88
C GLU A 135 20.38 21.92 1.37
N PRO A 136 19.84 20.70 1.32
CA PRO A 136 18.43 20.47 1.57
C PRO A 136 18.07 20.72 3.05
N PRO A 137 17.02 21.50 3.37
CA PRO A 137 16.61 21.74 4.75
C PRO A 137 16.22 20.44 5.46
N ALA A 138 16.76 20.21 6.67
CA ALA A 138 16.51 18.98 7.42
C ALA A 138 15.02 18.69 7.65
N LEU A 139 14.21 19.73 7.88
CA LEU A 139 12.77 19.59 8.06
C LEU A 139 12.08 19.11 6.78
N ALA A 140 12.49 19.61 5.61
CA ALA A 140 11.94 19.19 4.32
C ALA A 140 12.27 17.73 4.00
N VAL A 141 13.53 17.33 4.22
CA VAL A 141 13.97 15.94 4.06
C VAL A 141 13.24 15.01 5.01
N GLY A 142 13.11 15.39 6.29
CA GLY A 142 12.38 14.60 7.29
C GLY A 142 10.90 14.40 6.90
N LEU A 143 10.24 15.45 6.43
CA LEU A 143 8.85 15.36 5.95
C LEU A 143 8.74 14.46 4.71
N ALA A 144 9.65 14.61 3.74
CA ALA A 144 9.68 13.76 2.55
C ALA A 144 9.85 12.28 2.90
N LEU A 145 10.77 11.96 3.81
CA LEU A 145 10.98 10.59 4.29
C LEU A 145 9.77 10.02 5.00
N LEU A 146 9.04 10.84 5.77
CA LEU A 146 7.80 10.42 6.42
C LEU A 146 6.69 10.09 5.40
N VAL A 147 6.55 10.91 4.35
CA VAL A 147 5.60 10.66 3.25
C VAL A 147 6.01 9.41 2.46
N LEU A 148 7.29 9.27 2.13
CA LEU A 148 7.81 8.11 1.40
C LEU A 148 7.66 6.82 2.20
N TRP A 149 7.90 6.86 3.51
CA TRP A 149 7.60 5.75 4.43
C TRP A 149 6.14 5.29 4.29
N ASP A 150 5.19 6.23 4.37
CA ASP A 150 3.77 5.91 4.28
C ASP A 150 3.40 5.33 2.90
N VAL A 151 3.96 5.86 1.82
CA VAL A 151 3.79 5.30 0.46
C VAL A 151 4.32 3.87 0.38
N VAL A 152 5.58 3.66 0.77
CA VAL A 152 6.26 2.36 0.65
C VAL A 152 5.59 1.31 1.53
N TYR A 153 5.16 1.65 2.74
CA TYR A 153 4.40 0.76 3.61
C TYR A 153 3.14 0.23 2.93
N ARG A 154 2.39 1.09 2.23
CA ARG A 154 1.14 0.73 1.55
C ARG A 154 1.40 -0.13 0.33
N ILE A 155 2.45 0.18 -0.43
CA ILE A 155 2.95 -0.63 -1.54
C ILE A 155 3.28 -2.05 -1.04
N GLY A 156 4.03 -2.17 0.06
CA GLY A 156 4.36 -3.46 0.69
C GLY A 156 3.12 -4.23 1.15
N THR A 157 2.16 -3.53 1.77
CA THR A 157 0.89 -4.11 2.21
C THR A 157 0.08 -4.67 1.04
N CYS A 158 0.00 -3.94 -0.08
CA CYS A 158 -0.69 -4.38 -1.29
C CYS A 158 -0.06 -5.64 -1.89
N TRP A 159 1.26 -5.69 -1.94
CA TRP A 159 1.98 -6.89 -2.38
C TRP A 159 1.64 -8.10 -1.51
N TRP A 160 1.75 -7.95 -0.19
CA TRP A 160 1.43 -9.02 0.75
C TRP A 160 -0.01 -9.51 0.60
N ALA A 161 -0.98 -8.58 0.53
CA ALA A 161 -2.39 -8.91 0.33
C ALA A 161 -2.63 -9.69 -0.97
N SER A 162 -1.90 -9.37 -2.04
CA SER A 162 -1.97 -10.05 -3.33
C SER A 162 -1.39 -11.46 -3.28
N VAL A 163 -0.22 -11.64 -2.66
CA VAL A 163 0.42 -12.95 -2.49
C VAL A 163 -0.45 -13.88 -1.65
N VAL A 164 -0.97 -13.39 -0.52
CA VAL A 164 -1.84 -14.17 0.37
C VAL A 164 -3.19 -14.45 -0.30
N GLY A 165 -3.69 -13.52 -1.13
CA GLY A 165 -4.86 -13.73 -1.98
C GLY A 165 -4.68 -14.87 -2.98
N LEU A 166 -3.54 -14.93 -3.67
CA LEU A 166 -3.19 -16.03 -4.57
C LEU A 166 -3.08 -17.36 -3.82
N TRP A 167 -2.41 -17.37 -2.66
CA TRP A 167 -2.35 -18.57 -1.81
C TRP A 167 -3.76 -19.04 -1.43
N ARG A 168 -4.64 -18.13 -1.01
CA ARG A 168 -6.06 -18.45 -0.72
C ARG A 168 -6.74 -19.09 -1.92
N ALA A 169 -6.57 -18.54 -3.12
CA ALA A 169 -7.17 -19.08 -4.33
C ALA A 169 -6.69 -20.50 -4.64
N ILE A 170 -5.40 -20.79 -4.38
CA ILE A 170 -4.83 -22.12 -4.60
C ILE A 170 -5.33 -23.12 -3.56
N THR A 171 -5.38 -22.72 -2.29
CA THR A 171 -5.69 -23.62 -1.17
C THR A 171 -7.17 -23.87 -0.96
N TYR A 172 -8.04 -22.89 -1.21
CA TYR A 172 -9.45 -22.96 -0.84
C TYR A 172 -10.39 -22.82 -2.04
N ALA A 173 -11.38 -23.72 -2.10
CA ALA A 173 -12.49 -23.64 -3.02
C ALA A 173 -13.73 -23.11 -2.32
N PHE A 174 -14.43 -22.15 -2.95
CA PHE A 174 -15.65 -21.55 -2.42
C PHE A 174 -16.82 -21.70 -3.39
N GLY A 175 -18.05 -21.50 -2.88
CA GLY A 175 -19.23 -21.39 -3.72
C GLY A 175 -19.16 -20.20 -4.70
N PRO A 176 -20.05 -20.15 -5.70
CA PRO A 176 -20.03 -19.13 -6.75
C PRO A 176 -20.10 -17.68 -6.25
N GLU A 177 -20.89 -17.41 -5.21
CA GLU A 177 -21.07 -16.07 -4.65
C GLU A 177 -19.82 -15.59 -3.91
N THR A 178 -19.32 -16.40 -2.99
CA THR A 178 -18.09 -16.14 -2.25
C THR A 178 -16.88 -16.01 -3.17
N THR A 179 -16.80 -16.83 -4.23
CA THR A 179 -15.76 -16.71 -5.26
C THR A 179 -15.79 -15.33 -5.93
N ARG A 180 -16.96 -14.87 -6.39
CA ARG A 180 -17.09 -13.54 -7.00
C ARG A 180 -16.74 -12.42 -6.01
N ALA A 181 -17.10 -12.59 -4.74
CA ALA A 181 -16.78 -11.61 -3.71
C ALA A 181 -15.26 -11.51 -3.49
N TYR A 182 -14.54 -12.63 -3.38
CA TYR A 182 -13.08 -12.61 -3.29
C TYR A 182 -12.40 -12.07 -4.56
N GLN A 183 -12.93 -12.36 -5.75
CA GLN A 183 -12.41 -11.76 -6.99
C GLN A 183 -12.55 -10.23 -7.00
N ARG A 184 -13.66 -9.69 -6.49
CA ARG A 184 -13.84 -8.23 -6.33
C ARG A 184 -12.88 -7.65 -5.30
N ILE A 185 -12.57 -8.40 -4.24
CA ILE A 185 -11.59 -8.00 -3.23
C ILE A 185 -10.19 -7.96 -3.84
N ASP A 186 -9.79 -8.97 -4.61
CA ASP A 186 -8.49 -8.99 -5.26
C ASP A 186 -8.35 -7.87 -6.31
N ALA A 187 -9.44 -7.48 -6.97
CA ALA A 187 -9.47 -6.33 -7.87
C ALA A 187 -9.19 -4.99 -7.18
N ILE A 188 -9.42 -4.87 -5.86
CA ILE A 188 -9.02 -3.68 -5.09
C ILE A 188 -7.51 -3.51 -5.11
N ASN A 189 -6.74 -4.60 -4.99
CA ASN A 189 -5.27 -4.54 -5.05
C ASN A 189 -4.77 -4.15 -6.44
N ILE A 190 -5.44 -4.62 -7.51
CA ILE A 190 -5.17 -4.17 -8.89
C ILE A 190 -5.44 -2.65 -9.01
N GLY A 191 -6.56 -2.20 -8.46
CA GLY A 191 -6.91 -0.77 -8.43
C GLY A 191 -5.84 0.06 -7.71
N PHE A 192 -5.33 -0.41 -6.57
CA PHE A 192 -4.27 0.31 -5.86
C PHE A 192 -2.93 0.27 -6.63
N ALA A 193 -2.56 -0.85 -7.25
CA ALA A 193 -1.39 -0.91 -8.11
C ALA A 193 -1.48 0.11 -9.26
N ALA A 194 -2.65 0.27 -9.88
CA ALA A 194 -2.85 1.28 -10.91
C ALA A 194 -2.68 2.72 -10.38
N VAL A 195 -3.09 2.99 -9.14
CA VAL A 195 -2.89 4.30 -8.50
C VAL A 195 -1.40 4.64 -8.34
N GLN A 196 -0.54 3.64 -8.12
CA GLN A 196 0.91 3.86 -8.00
C GLN A 196 1.53 4.40 -9.30
N LEU A 197 0.87 4.23 -10.46
CA LEU A 197 1.34 4.81 -11.73
C LEU A 197 1.36 6.34 -11.71
N LEU A 198 0.67 6.99 -10.77
CA LEU A 198 0.78 8.44 -10.54
C LEU A 198 2.21 8.86 -10.13
N LEU A 199 3.01 7.94 -9.59
CA LEU A 199 4.41 8.19 -9.23
C LEU A 199 5.34 8.12 -10.45
N VAL A 200 4.94 7.46 -11.54
CA VAL A 200 5.81 7.21 -12.70
C VAL A 200 6.38 8.50 -13.31
N PRO A 201 5.60 9.58 -13.53
CA PRO A 201 6.16 10.82 -14.07
C PRO A 201 7.22 11.45 -13.16
N LEU A 202 7.13 11.23 -11.84
CA LEU A 202 8.06 11.78 -10.86
C LEU A 202 9.40 11.03 -10.83
N VAL A 203 9.37 9.74 -11.17
CA VAL A 203 10.56 8.86 -11.16
C VAL A 203 11.04 8.52 -12.56
N ALA A 204 10.48 9.11 -13.61
CA ALA A 204 10.78 8.76 -15.00
C ALA A 204 12.25 8.99 -15.39
N GLY A 205 12.91 9.98 -14.77
CA GLY A 205 14.34 10.24 -14.93
C GLY A 205 15.23 9.23 -14.20
N ASP A 206 14.68 8.48 -13.25
CA ASP A 206 15.40 7.53 -12.41
C ASP A 206 15.05 6.10 -12.81
N THR A 207 15.97 5.45 -13.53
CA THR A 207 15.73 4.10 -14.06
C THR A 207 15.46 3.08 -12.94
N VAL A 208 16.14 3.20 -11.79
CA VAL A 208 16.01 2.24 -10.68
C VAL A 208 14.64 2.37 -10.04
N LEU A 209 14.21 3.59 -9.72
CA LEU A 209 12.91 3.85 -9.13
C LEU A 209 11.77 3.58 -10.12
N LEU A 210 11.95 3.92 -11.40
CA LEU A 210 10.98 3.60 -12.46
C LEU A 210 10.75 2.09 -12.57
N VAL A 211 11.83 1.31 -12.64
CA VAL A 211 11.73 -0.16 -12.69
C VAL A 211 11.12 -0.70 -11.40
N ALA A 212 11.46 -0.15 -10.24
CA ALA A 212 10.88 -0.57 -8.97
C ALA A 212 9.35 -0.35 -8.92
N VAL A 213 8.88 0.84 -9.28
CA VAL A 213 7.44 1.18 -9.30
C VAL A 213 6.71 0.38 -10.39
N ALA A 214 7.16 0.46 -11.64
CA ALA A 214 6.49 -0.22 -12.76
C ALA A 214 6.54 -1.74 -12.60
N GLY A 215 7.69 -2.29 -12.18
CA GLY A 215 7.87 -3.70 -11.92
C GLY A 215 6.96 -4.20 -10.80
N HIS A 216 6.81 -3.42 -9.71
CA HIS A 216 5.85 -3.75 -8.66
C HIS A 216 4.41 -3.76 -9.18
N VAL A 217 4.00 -2.75 -9.94
CA VAL A 217 2.64 -2.69 -10.51
C VAL A 217 2.36 -3.92 -11.38
N VAL A 218 3.31 -4.29 -12.26
CA VAL A 218 3.21 -5.49 -13.10
C VAL A 218 3.15 -6.76 -12.24
N ALA A 219 3.99 -6.88 -11.21
CA ALA A 219 4.00 -8.03 -10.32
C ALA A 219 2.66 -8.20 -9.59
N VAL A 220 2.09 -7.12 -9.03
CA VAL A 220 0.77 -7.15 -8.39
C VAL A 220 -0.31 -7.52 -9.40
N LEU A 221 -0.29 -6.92 -10.60
CA LEU A 221 -1.27 -7.23 -11.64
C LEU A 221 -1.24 -8.72 -12.00
N ILE A 222 -0.05 -9.31 -12.18
CA ILE A 222 0.10 -10.74 -12.48
C ILE A 222 -0.44 -11.59 -11.33
N VAL A 223 0.03 -11.35 -10.09
CA VAL A 223 -0.32 -12.19 -8.93
C VAL A 223 -1.82 -12.10 -8.61
N ALA A 224 -2.40 -10.89 -8.61
CA ALA A 224 -3.82 -10.71 -8.36
C ALA A 224 -4.69 -11.29 -9.48
N THR A 225 -4.28 -11.14 -10.75
CA THR A 225 -4.99 -11.76 -11.88
C THR A 225 -4.94 -13.29 -11.81
N LEU A 226 -3.78 -13.87 -11.46
CA LEU A 226 -3.65 -15.31 -11.23
C LEU A 226 -4.58 -15.79 -10.11
N SER A 227 -4.70 -15.03 -9.01
CA SER A 227 -5.65 -15.33 -7.93
C SER A 227 -7.09 -15.38 -8.46
N VAL A 228 -7.49 -14.35 -9.21
CA VAL A 228 -8.85 -14.24 -9.80
C VAL A 228 -9.15 -15.40 -10.75
N VAL A 229 -8.23 -15.68 -11.68
CA VAL A 229 -8.38 -16.74 -12.69
C VAL A 229 -8.42 -18.10 -12.03
N TRP A 230 -7.50 -18.39 -11.10
CA TRP A 230 -7.41 -19.68 -10.43
C TRP A 230 -8.65 -19.97 -9.59
N GLN A 231 -9.11 -18.99 -8.80
CA GLN A 231 -10.36 -19.12 -8.03
C GLN A 231 -11.57 -19.36 -8.96
N GLY A 232 -11.59 -18.70 -10.13
CA GLY A 232 -12.62 -18.89 -11.16
C GLY A 232 -12.62 -20.28 -11.79
N ARG A 233 -11.45 -20.90 -11.98
CA ARG A 233 -11.34 -22.27 -12.51
C ARG A 233 -11.87 -23.31 -11.54
N GLN A 234 -11.59 -23.16 -10.24
CA GLN A 234 -12.14 -24.05 -9.21
C GLN A 234 -13.67 -23.98 -9.09
N LYS A 235 -14.27 -22.83 -9.44
CA LYS A 235 -15.73 -22.71 -9.56
C LYS A 235 -16.28 -23.58 -10.69
N ALA A 236 -15.64 -23.55 -11.86
CA ALA A 236 -16.11 -24.29 -13.05
C ALA A 236 -16.00 -25.81 -12.88
N SER A 237 -14.96 -26.31 -12.21
CA SER A 237 -14.75 -27.75 -12.01
C SER A 237 -15.76 -28.40 -11.06
N ARG A 238 -16.41 -27.63 -10.17
CA ARG A 238 -17.45 -28.13 -9.24
C ARG A 238 -18.87 -27.98 -9.75
N THR A 239 -19.09 -27.27 -10.85
CA THR A 239 -20.39 -27.18 -11.54
C THR A 239 -20.48 -28.09 -12.78
N GLY A 240 -19.49 -28.97 -12.99
CA GLY A 240 -19.61 -30.07 -13.96
C GLY A 240 -20.76 -31.02 -13.58
N PRO A 241 -21.36 -31.75 -14.55
CA PRO A 241 -22.58 -32.50 -14.32
C PRO A 241 -22.38 -33.49 -13.16
N PHE A 242 -23.30 -33.47 -12.20
CA PHE A 242 -23.50 -34.62 -11.33
C PHE A 242 -23.88 -35.79 -12.24
N ASP A 243 -22.93 -36.67 -12.49
CA ASP A 243 -23.19 -37.96 -13.12
C ASP A 243 -24.00 -38.77 -12.11
N HIS A 244 -25.33 -38.76 -12.29
CA HIS A 244 -26.20 -39.74 -11.68
C HIS A 244 -26.04 -41.05 -12.46
N ARG A 245 -25.04 -41.85 -12.09
CA ARG A 245 -24.98 -43.28 -12.39
C ARG A 245 -24.38 -44.05 -11.23
#